data_AF-A0A0E0JZJ3-F1
#
_entry.id   AF-A0A0E0JZJ3-F1
#
_cell.length_a   1.000
_cell.length_b   1.000
_cell.length_c   1.000
_cell.angle_alpha   90.00
_cell.angle_beta   90.00
_cell.angle_gamma   90.00
#
_symmetry.space_group_name_H-M   'P 1'
#
loop_
_entity.id
_entity.type
_entity.pdbx_description
1 polymer ?
#
loop_
_entity_poly.entity_id
_entity_poly.type
_entity_poly.pdbx_seq_one_letter_code
_entity_poly.pdbx_strand_id
1 'polypeptide(L)'
;MPAAAAPHRQLLGGILLLLLWRPAAVRARVTAVIVFGDSTVDAGNNNAVPTVVRSNFPPYGRDFPGRRATGRFCNGRLATDFYSEAYGLRPFVPAYLDPDYGIRDFATGVCFASAGSGLDVATAGVFVSKFTPTQPKSYSSIFNLRTIVLCSYDAGVDPPNQIRLNLSRYPKIGLGILIHSISSFRFPPNRSESASKSSQPNSSVIPLWKQVEYFREYKRRLAAHLGAAEAEGVVSDAVYAISVGTNDFIENYFAGTTRRYLQFGVGEYTDFLVGLARGLLVELYGLGARKVAFTGLAAAGCLPLVRARRMMLCAEEYNAAARAFNDALRGMVAELADDLPGAHLRFADVYDFFADILGDPARYGKLYR
;
A
#
# COMPACT_ATOMS: atom_id res chain seq x y z
N MET A 1 -71.11 -26.78 28.26
CA MET A 1 -69.79 -26.27 28.68
C MET A 1 -68.82 -26.48 27.52
N PRO A 2 -68.18 -25.44 26.96
CA PRO A 2 -67.24 -25.62 25.85
C PRO A 2 -65.88 -26.09 26.38
N ALA A 3 -65.28 -27.06 25.68
CA ALA A 3 -63.96 -27.60 26.00
C ALA A 3 -62.87 -26.56 25.67
N ALA A 4 -62.04 -26.23 26.66
CA ALA A 4 -60.90 -25.34 26.51
C ALA A 4 -59.86 -25.97 25.56
N ALA A 5 -59.54 -25.28 24.48
CA ALA A 5 -58.47 -25.66 23.57
C ALA A 5 -57.10 -25.47 24.25
N ALA A 6 -56.28 -26.52 24.25
CA ALA A 6 -54.99 -26.56 24.91
C ALA A 6 -53.96 -25.57 24.30
N PRO A 7 -53.16 -24.85 25.12
CA PRO A 7 -52.22 -23.81 24.66
C PRO A 7 -50.97 -24.35 23.92
N HIS A 8 -50.80 -25.67 23.83
CA HIS A 8 -49.59 -26.30 23.30
C HIS A 8 -49.35 -26.09 21.80
N ARG A 9 -50.40 -25.87 20.99
CA ARG A 9 -50.25 -25.67 19.54
C ARG A 9 -49.64 -24.32 19.17
N GLN A 10 -49.80 -23.29 20.00
CA GLN A 10 -49.24 -21.96 19.74
C GLN A 10 -47.76 -21.87 20.11
N LEU A 11 -47.32 -22.58 21.16
CA LEU A 11 -45.92 -22.60 21.58
C LEU A 11 -45.00 -23.28 20.55
N LEU A 12 -45.45 -24.40 19.97
CA LEU A 12 -44.67 -25.14 18.95
C LEU A 12 -44.48 -24.34 17.66
N GLY A 13 -45.50 -23.56 17.25
CA GLY A 13 -45.40 -22.66 16.09
C GLY A 13 -44.40 -21.53 16.30
N GLY A 14 -44.36 -20.94 17.51
CA GLY A 14 -43.39 -19.88 17.86
C GLY A 14 -41.94 -20.37 17.92
N ILE A 15 -41.71 -21.57 18.44
CA ILE A 15 -40.38 -22.19 18.50
C ILE A 15 -39.87 -22.55 17.09
N LEU A 16 -40.75 -23.05 16.21
CA LEU A 16 -40.39 -23.35 14.82
C LEU A 16 -40.03 -22.07 14.02
N LEU A 17 -40.72 -20.95 14.26
CA LEU A 17 -40.37 -19.65 13.65
C LEU A 17 -39.02 -19.11 14.13
N LEU A 18 -38.68 -19.29 15.42
CA LEU A 18 -37.37 -18.90 15.97
C LEU A 18 -36.22 -19.78 15.45
N LEU A 19 -36.46 -21.07 15.21
CA LEU A 19 -35.49 -21.99 14.62
C LEU A 19 -35.28 -21.78 13.11
N LEU A 20 -36.28 -21.21 12.42
CA LEU A 20 -36.19 -20.81 11.01
C LEU A 20 -35.64 -19.39 10.82
N TRP A 21 -35.63 -18.56 11.87
CA TRP A 21 -34.99 -17.25 11.85
C TRP A 21 -33.47 -17.42 11.89
N ARG A 22 -32.87 -17.60 10.72
CA ARG A 22 -31.44 -17.37 10.56
C ARG A 22 -31.23 -15.86 10.65
N PRO A 23 -30.50 -15.31 11.64
CA PRO A 23 -30.03 -13.95 11.51
C PRO A 23 -29.29 -13.89 10.18
N ALA A 24 -29.66 -12.94 9.33
CA ALA A 24 -28.85 -12.65 8.16
C ALA A 24 -27.42 -12.47 8.69
N ALA A 25 -26.48 -13.29 8.23
CA ALA A 25 -25.10 -13.07 8.55
C ALA A 25 -24.77 -11.67 8.01
N VAL A 26 -24.72 -10.67 8.89
CA VAL A 26 -24.29 -9.32 8.55
C VAL A 26 -22.83 -9.47 8.20
N ARG A 27 -22.56 -9.71 6.91
CA ARG A 27 -21.22 -9.71 6.37
C ARG A 27 -20.75 -8.27 6.55
N ALA A 28 -19.68 -8.04 7.31
CA ALA A 28 -19.10 -6.72 7.45
C ALA A 28 -18.91 -6.13 6.05
N ARG A 29 -19.68 -5.09 5.71
CA ARG A 29 -19.69 -4.51 4.38
C ARG A 29 -18.38 -3.74 4.20
N VAL A 30 -17.68 -3.99 3.09
CA VAL A 30 -16.55 -3.17 2.68
C VAL A 30 -17.05 -2.26 1.57
N THR A 31 -17.07 -0.96 1.83
CA THR A 31 -17.62 0.06 0.92
C THR A 31 -16.56 0.56 -0.06
N ALA A 32 -15.31 0.67 0.39
CA ALA A 32 -14.20 1.13 -0.42
C ALA A 32 -12.86 0.53 0.05
N VAL A 33 -11.86 0.54 -0.84
CA VAL A 33 -10.44 0.34 -0.49
C VAL A 33 -9.72 1.68 -0.57
N ILE A 34 -9.18 2.15 0.56
CA ILE A 34 -8.48 3.44 0.66
C ILE A 34 -7.00 3.18 0.95
N VAL A 35 -6.10 3.71 0.12
CA VAL A 35 -4.69 3.31 0.12
C VAL A 35 -3.76 4.49 0.41
N PHE A 36 -2.81 4.29 1.31
CA PHE A 36 -1.72 5.22 1.65
C PHE A 36 -0.37 4.51 1.57
N GLY A 37 0.69 5.26 1.29
CA GLY A 37 2.04 4.74 1.39
C GLY A 37 2.96 5.10 0.23
N ASP A 38 3.76 4.14 -0.19
CA ASP A 38 4.86 4.31 -1.13
C ASP A 38 4.66 3.58 -2.48
N SER A 39 5.75 3.35 -3.20
CA SER A 39 5.79 2.68 -4.52
C SER A 39 5.15 1.31 -4.55
N THR A 40 5.12 0.60 -3.41
CA THR A 40 4.55 -0.75 -3.31
C THR A 40 3.03 -0.76 -3.54
N VAL A 41 2.39 0.39 -3.38
CA VAL A 41 0.93 0.55 -3.52
C VAL A 41 0.54 1.78 -4.34
N ASP A 42 1.49 2.48 -4.97
CA ASP A 42 1.25 3.66 -5.81
C ASP A 42 0.56 3.28 -7.13
N ALA A 43 -0.68 3.71 -7.28
CA ALA A 43 -1.50 3.51 -8.47
C ALA A 43 -1.17 4.47 -9.63
N GLY A 44 -0.19 5.36 -9.49
CA GLY A 44 0.23 6.31 -10.51
C GLY A 44 0.17 7.78 -10.11
N ASN A 45 0.04 8.13 -8.83
CA ASN A 45 0.01 9.53 -8.38
C ASN A 45 1.28 10.29 -8.78
N ASN A 46 2.42 9.61 -8.82
CA ASN A 46 3.69 10.23 -9.21
C ASN A 46 3.72 10.74 -10.66
N ASN A 47 2.77 10.33 -11.52
CA ASN A 47 2.64 10.87 -12.87
C ASN A 47 2.19 12.34 -12.87
N ALA A 48 1.44 12.76 -11.85
CA ALA A 48 0.83 14.08 -11.74
C ALA A 48 1.67 15.10 -10.97
N VAL A 49 2.81 14.70 -10.41
CA VAL A 49 3.74 15.59 -9.68
C VAL A 49 5.10 15.65 -10.36
N PRO A 50 5.82 16.78 -10.34
CA PRO A 50 7.14 16.89 -10.95
C PRO A 50 8.12 16.03 -10.13
N THR A 51 8.36 14.79 -10.53
CA THR A 51 9.30 13.87 -9.87
C THR A 51 9.92 12.94 -10.89
N VAL A 52 11.14 12.49 -10.61
CA VAL A 52 11.82 11.44 -11.39
C VAL A 52 11.44 10.04 -10.93
N VAL A 53 10.80 9.92 -9.76
CA VAL A 53 10.33 8.65 -9.19
C VAL A 53 9.01 8.29 -9.88
N ARG A 54 9.08 7.83 -11.14
CA ARG A 54 7.91 7.44 -11.95
C ARG A 54 8.11 6.06 -12.54
N SER A 55 7.00 5.43 -12.92
CA SER A 55 6.94 4.12 -13.57
C SER A 55 5.92 4.11 -14.71
N ASN A 56 5.74 5.25 -15.39
CA ASN A 56 4.89 5.42 -16.57
C ASN A 56 5.63 5.17 -17.89
N PHE A 57 6.62 4.28 -17.87
CA PHE A 57 7.41 3.90 -19.04
C PHE A 57 7.75 2.39 -19.00
N PRO A 58 8.08 1.74 -20.12
CA PRO A 58 8.48 0.33 -20.13
C PRO A 58 9.71 0.03 -19.24
N PRO A 59 9.79 -1.14 -18.58
CA PRO A 59 8.96 -2.32 -18.77
C PRO A 59 7.66 -2.33 -17.93
N TYR A 60 7.40 -1.29 -17.13
CA TYR A 60 6.19 -1.21 -16.29
C TYR A 60 4.91 -1.31 -17.13
N GLY A 61 3.87 -1.91 -16.55
CA GLY A 61 2.59 -2.11 -17.22
C GLY A 61 2.54 -3.14 -18.35
N ARG A 62 3.60 -3.93 -18.58
CA ARG A 62 3.65 -4.97 -19.64
C ARG A 62 2.49 -5.97 -19.58
N ASP A 63 2.09 -6.32 -18.37
CA ASP A 63 1.07 -7.32 -18.03
C ASP A 63 -0.25 -6.65 -17.57
N PHE A 64 -0.29 -5.32 -17.54
CA PHE A 64 -1.49 -4.53 -17.23
C PHE A 64 -2.44 -4.54 -18.44
N PRO A 65 -3.77 -4.45 -18.27
CA PRO A 65 -4.69 -4.34 -19.40
C PRO A 65 -4.29 -3.25 -20.39
N GLY A 66 -4.24 -3.62 -21.68
CA GLY A 66 -3.76 -2.74 -22.74
C GLY A 66 -2.24 -2.56 -22.81
N ARG A 67 -1.46 -3.31 -22.02
CA ARG A 67 0.02 -3.28 -21.96
C ARG A 67 0.58 -1.87 -21.75
N ARG A 68 -0.08 -1.08 -20.90
CA ARG A 68 0.21 0.34 -20.68
C ARG A 68 0.86 0.57 -19.31
N ALA A 69 1.97 1.31 -19.29
CA ALA A 69 2.59 1.78 -18.06
C ALA A 69 1.71 2.86 -17.40
N THR A 70 1.06 2.53 -16.29
CA THR A 70 0.14 3.46 -15.60
C THR A 70 0.81 4.28 -14.49
N GLY A 71 2.11 4.12 -14.25
CA GLY A 71 2.75 4.65 -13.04
C GLY A 71 2.65 3.73 -11.81
N ARG A 72 2.20 2.49 -12.00
CA ARG A 72 2.37 1.40 -11.02
C ARG A 72 3.81 0.90 -11.11
N PHE A 73 4.50 0.75 -9.98
CA PHE A 73 5.86 0.19 -9.91
C PHE A 73 5.86 -1.33 -10.07
N CYS A 74 5.23 -1.76 -11.16
CA CYS A 74 4.79 -3.11 -11.39
C CYS A 74 4.45 -3.32 -12.89
N ASN A 75 4.54 -4.56 -13.38
CA ASN A 75 4.09 -4.91 -14.73
C ASN A 75 2.57 -5.01 -14.85
N GLY A 76 1.84 -5.14 -13.75
CA GLY A 76 0.41 -5.40 -13.73
C GLY A 76 -0.30 -4.76 -12.54
N ARG A 77 -1.23 -5.50 -11.94
CA ARG A 77 -2.04 -5.07 -10.80
C ARG A 77 -1.23 -5.01 -9.51
N LEU A 78 -1.58 -4.06 -8.65
CA LEU A 78 -1.07 -3.97 -7.28
C LEU A 78 -1.83 -4.93 -6.37
N ALA A 79 -1.25 -5.31 -5.22
CA ALA A 79 -1.96 -6.12 -4.21
C ALA A 79 -3.31 -5.50 -3.80
N THR A 80 -3.39 -4.17 -3.74
CA THR A 80 -4.60 -3.42 -3.41
C THR A 80 -5.71 -3.55 -4.47
N ASP A 81 -5.35 -3.75 -5.74
CA ASP A 81 -6.31 -4.04 -6.82
C ASP A 81 -6.98 -5.41 -6.58
N PHE A 82 -6.23 -6.41 -6.11
CA PHE A 82 -6.76 -7.72 -5.74
C PHE A 82 -7.63 -7.68 -4.49
N TYR A 83 -7.27 -6.88 -3.48
CA TYR A 83 -8.11 -6.68 -2.30
C TYR A 83 -9.46 -6.08 -2.69
N SER A 84 -9.44 -5.03 -3.54
CA SER A 84 -10.65 -4.38 -4.04
C SER A 84 -11.58 -5.38 -4.74
N GLU A 85 -11.05 -6.17 -5.67
CA GLU A 85 -11.84 -7.21 -6.36
C GLU A 85 -12.36 -8.30 -5.42
N ALA A 86 -11.53 -8.76 -4.47
CA ALA A 86 -11.93 -9.78 -3.49
C ALA A 86 -13.07 -9.32 -2.57
N TYR A 87 -13.20 -8.01 -2.35
CA TYR A 87 -14.33 -7.40 -1.63
C TYR A 87 -15.56 -7.15 -2.52
N GLY A 88 -15.51 -7.52 -3.80
CA GLY A 88 -16.59 -7.25 -4.76
C GLY A 88 -16.66 -5.80 -5.23
N LEU A 89 -15.58 -5.04 -5.05
CA LEU A 89 -15.43 -3.69 -5.55
C LEU A 89 -14.78 -3.71 -6.93
N ARG A 90 -14.48 -2.52 -7.47
CA ARG A 90 -13.87 -2.40 -8.80
C ARG A 90 -12.51 -3.10 -8.85
N PRO A 91 -12.12 -3.69 -10.00
CA PRO A 91 -10.89 -4.47 -10.10
C PRO A 91 -9.60 -3.65 -9.98
N PHE A 92 -9.69 -2.32 -10.03
CA PHE A 92 -8.57 -1.40 -9.88
C PHE A 92 -8.89 -0.29 -8.88
N VAL A 93 -7.91 0.04 -8.05
CA VAL A 93 -7.94 1.21 -7.18
C VAL A 93 -7.27 2.38 -7.91
N PRO A 94 -8.01 3.45 -8.28
CA PRO A 94 -7.45 4.57 -9.04
C PRO A 94 -6.55 5.46 -8.18
N ALA A 95 -5.56 6.08 -8.82
CA ALA A 95 -4.76 7.14 -8.20
C ALA A 95 -5.60 8.41 -8.04
N TYR A 96 -5.49 9.07 -6.89
CA TYR A 96 -6.27 10.27 -6.56
C TYR A 96 -6.01 11.44 -7.52
N LEU A 97 -4.76 11.58 -7.99
CA LEU A 97 -4.33 12.66 -8.89
C LEU A 97 -4.47 12.33 -10.38
N ASP A 98 -5.00 11.17 -10.73
CA ASP A 98 -5.21 10.78 -12.13
C ASP A 98 -6.46 11.52 -12.69
N PRO A 99 -6.30 12.36 -13.73
CA PRO A 99 -7.39 13.17 -14.28
C PRO A 99 -8.50 12.34 -14.94
N ASP A 100 -8.26 11.07 -15.24
CA ASP A 100 -9.26 10.18 -15.84
C ASP A 100 -10.33 9.72 -14.81
N TYR A 101 -10.13 9.99 -13.52
CA TYR A 101 -11.04 9.56 -12.44
C TYR A 101 -11.64 10.73 -11.66
N GLY A 102 -12.88 10.54 -11.19
CA GLY A 102 -13.61 11.53 -10.40
C GLY A 102 -14.10 10.98 -9.06
N ILE A 103 -14.88 11.80 -8.33
CA ILE A 103 -15.39 11.42 -7.00
C ILE A 103 -16.32 10.19 -7.05
N ARG A 104 -17.05 10.01 -8.15
CA ARG A 104 -17.89 8.81 -8.38
C ARG A 104 -17.07 7.54 -8.40
N ASP A 105 -15.88 7.59 -9.00
CA ASP A 105 -14.93 6.49 -9.00
C ASP A 105 -14.41 6.25 -7.58
N PHE A 106 -13.96 7.33 -6.94
CA PHE A 106 -13.33 7.27 -5.62
C PHE A 106 -14.26 6.77 -4.51
N ALA A 107 -15.59 6.82 -4.70
CA ALA A 107 -16.57 6.29 -3.75
C ALA A 107 -16.43 4.79 -3.44
N THR A 108 -15.75 4.02 -4.30
CA THR A 108 -15.50 2.57 -4.10
C THR A 108 -14.03 2.23 -3.92
N GLY A 109 -13.13 3.20 -4.08
CA GLY A 109 -11.71 3.00 -3.85
C GLY A 109 -10.86 4.13 -4.40
N VAL A 110 -9.81 4.49 -3.66
CA VAL A 110 -8.90 5.60 -3.99
C VAL A 110 -7.52 5.35 -3.39
N CYS A 111 -6.48 5.68 -4.16
CA CYS A 111 -5.10 5.56 -3.75
C CYS A 111 -4.43 6.93 -3.64
N PHE A 112 -3.90 7.26 -2.46
CA PHE A 112 -3.13 8.46 -2.17
C PHE A 112 -1.62 8.21 -2.11
N ALA A 113 -1.19 6.95 -2.20
CA ALA A 113 0.21 6.56 -2.13
C ALA A 113 1.08 7.23 -3.19
N SER A 114 2.35 7.43 -2.88
CA SER A 114 3.32 8.09 -3.76
C SER A 114 4.67 7.43 -3.64
N ALA A 115 5.23 6.99 -4.77
CA ALA A 115 6.53 6.37 -4.76
C ALA A 115 7.64 7.28 -4.24
N GLY A 116 8.50 6.73 -3.40
CA GLY A 116 9.55 7.44 -2.66
C GLY A 116 9.12 7.96 -1.29
N SER A 117 7.84 7.86 -0.92
CA SER A 117 7.39 8.33 0.39
C SER A 117 7.92 7.45 1.53
N GLY A 118 8.17 8.08 2.67
CA GLY A 118 8.48 7.44 3.94
C GLY A 118 7.56 7.96 5.04
N LEU A 119 7.65 7.34 6.21
CA LEU A 119 7.08 7.82 7.46
C LEU A 119 7.73 9.14 7.86
N ASP A 120 9.05 9.23 7.76
CA ASP A 120 9.78 10.47 7.99
C ASP A 120 9.63 11.40 6.78
N VAL A 121 9.15 12.62 7.02
CA VAL A 121 9.01 13.65 5.98
C VAL A 121 10.33 13.94 5.28
N ALA A 122 11.47 13.77 5.96
CA ALA A 122 12.80 13.93 5.36
C ALA A 122 13.05 12.95 4.21
N THR A 123 12.43 11.76 4.23
CA THR A 123 12.55 10.74 3.20
C THR A 123 12.00 11.23 1.85
N ALA A 124 10.88 11.95 1.84
CA ALA A 124 10.36 12.55 0.62
C ALA A 124 11.32 13.60 0.01
N GLY A 125 12.16 14.22 0.85
CA GLY A 125 13.19 15.17 0.44
C GLY A 125 14.44 14.53 -0.18
N VAL A 126 14.62 13.20 -0.08
CA VAL A 126 15.76 12.48 -0.69
C VAL A 126 15.69 12.53 -2.21
N PHE A 127 14.48 12.49 -2.75
CA PHE A 127 14.24 12.43 -4.19
C PHE A 127 14.18 13.80 -4.86
N VAL A 128 14.67 14.85 -4.19
CA VAL A 128 14.82 16.20 -4.73
C VAL A 128 16.14 16.29 -5.49
N SER A 129 16.09 16.60 -6.80
CA SER A 129 17.29 16.89 -7.59
C SER A 129 17.90 18.20 -7.08
N LYS A 130 18.90 18.10 -6.20
CA LYS A 130 19.78 19.23 -5.88
C LYS A 130 20.82 19.33 -6.99
N PHE A 131 20.58 20.20 -7.97
CA PHE A 131 21.66 20.66 -8.84
C PHE A 131 22.55 21.59 -8.00
N THR A 132 23.57 21.04 -7.34
CA THR A 132 24.68 21.81 -6.76
C THR A 132 25.91 21.66 -7.67
N PRO A 133 26.53 22.74 -8.18
CA PRO A 133 27.59 22.66 -9.20
C PRO A 133 28.90 21.99 -8.78
N THR A 134 29.04 21.52 -7.53
CA THR A 134 30.35 21.15 -6.96
C THR A 134 30.39 19.82 -6.21
N GLN A 135 29.40 18.93 -6.37
CA GLN A 135 29.51 17.56 -5.84
C GLN A 135 30.01 16.59 -6.92
N PRO A 136 30.99 15.72 -6.63
CA PRO A 136 31.55 14.80 -7.62
C PRO A 136 30.48 13.87 -8.19
N LYS A 137 30.66 13.54 -9.47
CA LYS A 137 29.75 12.86 -10.42
C LYS A 137 29.23 11.45 -10.04
N SER A 138 29.16 11.11 -8.76
CA SER A 138 28.68 9.80 -8.26
C SER A 138 27.15 9.69 -8.19
N TYR A 139 26.43 10.82 -8.12
CA TYR A 139 24.97 10.86 -7.92
C TYR A 139 24.13 10.39 -9.13
N SER A 140 24.72 10.27 -10.32
CA SER A 140 24.01 9.76 -11.52
C SER A 140 23.70 8.25 -11.44
N SER A 141 24.26 7.54 -10.45
CA SER A 141 24.14 6.09 -10.28
C SER A 141 22.93 5.67 -9.43
N ILE A 142 22.28 6.63 -8.76
CA ILE A 142 21.28 6.36 -7.70
C ILE A 142 19.87 6.19 -8.28
N PHE A 143 19.56 6.77 -9.43
CA PHE A 143 18.23 6.73 -10.06
C PHE A 143 18.03 5.57 -11.04
N ASN A 144 18.58 4.39 -10.74
CA ASN A 144 18.11 3.14 -11.34
C ASN A 144 17.05 2.52 -10.40
N LEU A 145 15.89 3.18 -10.27
CA LEU A 145 14.65 2.58 -9.80
C LEU A 145 14.13 1.56 -10.84
N ARG A 146 14.99 0.68 -11.33
CA ARG A 146 14.65 -0.38 -12.29
C ARG A 146 14.20 -1.66 -11.57
N THR A 147 14.11 -1.65 -10.25
CA THR A 147 14.14 -2.90 -9.50
C THR A 147 13.35 -2.92 -8.19
N ILE A 148 12.21 -2.23 -8.15
CA ILE A 148 11.14 -2.55 -7.20
C ILE A 148 9.95 -2.99 -8.04
N VAL A 149 9.79 -4.29 -8.23
CA VAL A 149 8.63 -4.91 -8.88
C VAL A 149 8.08 -5.93 -7.89
N LEU A 150 7.27 -5.45 -6.95
CA LEU A 150 6.39 -6.32 -6.16
C LEU A 150 5.03 -6.32 -6.87
N CYS A 151 4.78 -7.32 -7.71
CA CYS A 151 3.52 -7.48 -8.44
C CYS A 151 2.80 -8.77 -8.07
N SER A 152 1.56 -8.65 -7.61
CA SER A 152 0.64 -9.79 -7.55
C SER A 152 0.13 -10.13 -8.94
N TYR A 153 0.15 -11.41 -9.31
CA TYR A 153 -0.43 -11.94 -10.54
C TYR A 153 -1.64 -12.81 -10.19
N ASP A 154 -2.66 -12.75 -11.03
CA ASP A 154 -3.84 -13.63 -10.93
C ASP A 154 -3.58 -14.91 -11.72
N ALA A 155 -3.67 -16.07 -11.07
CA ALA A 155 -3.66 -17.35 -11.76
C ALA A 155 -5.08 -17.95 -11.78
N GLY A 156 -5.98 -17.32 -12.53
CA GLY A 156 -7.25 -17.92 -12.99
C GLY A 156 -8.36 -18.08 -11.95
N VAL A 157 -9.55 -17.60 -12.33
CA VAL A 157 -10.79 -17.53 -11.56
C VAL A 157 -11.41 -18.91 -11.28
N ASP A 158 -11.98 -19.10 -10.08
CA ASP A 158 -13.22 -19.87 -9.88
C ASP A 158 -13.98 -19.40 -8.60
N PRO A 159 -15.30 -19.10 -8.66
CA PRO A 159 -16.13 -18.74 -7.50
C PRO A 159 -17.06 -19.90 -7.06
N PRO A 160 -17.88 -19.76 -5.99
CA PRO A 160 -17.67 -19.04 -4.73
C PRO A 160 -17.90 -19.95 -3.50
N ASN A 161 -17.26 -19.66 -2.35
CA ASN A 161 -17.92 -19.49 -1.04
C ASN A 161 -16.95 -19.46 0.16
N GLN A 162 -17.26 -18.54 1.09
CA GLN A 162 -16.77 -18.36 2.46
C GLN A 162 -15.33 -17.85 2.69
N ILE A 163 -15.24 -16.57 3.06
CA ILE A 163 -14.00 -15.89 3.49
C ILE A 163 -13.88 -16.01 5.02
N ARG A 164 -13.01 -16.92 5.49
CA ARG A 164 -12.15 -16.67 6.64
C ARG A 164 -10.81 -16.21 6.07
N LEU A 165 -10.34 -15.02 6.44
CA LEU A 165 -9.01 -14.51 6.04
C LEU A 165 -7.93 -15.36 6.73
N ASN A 166 -7.61 -16.49 6.11
CA ASN A 166 -6.43 -17.27 6.40
C ASN A 166 -5.54 -17.18 5.16
N LEU A 167 -4.49 -16.37 5.22
CA LEU A 167 -3.55 -16.13 4.12
C LEU A 167 -2.83 -17.42 3.67
N SER A 168 -2.89 -18.50 4.46
CA SER A 168 -2.43 -19.85 4.05
C SER A 168 -3.34 -20.57 3.05
N ARG A 169 -4.57 -20.07 2.80
CA ARG A 169 -5.57 -20.71 1.92
C ARG A 169 -5.67 -20.13 0.51
N TYR A 170 -4.85 -19.14 0.16
CA TYR A 170 -4.74 -18.58 -1.20
C TYR A 170 -3.40 -18.94 -1.88
N PRO A 171 -3.12 -20.23 -2.17
CA PRO A 171 -1.87 -20.65 -2.81
C PRO A 171 -1.77 -20.26 -4.30
N LYS A 172 -2.70 -19.45 -4.83
CA LYS A 172 -2.81 -19.10 -6.26
C LYS A 172 -2.73 -17.60 -6.58
N ILE A 173 -2.40 -16.75 -5.60
CA ILE A 173 -1.88 -15.42 -5.91
C ILE A 173 -0.41 -15.62 -6.28
N GLY A 174 -0.14 -15.98 -7.52
CA GLY A 174 1.23 -16.10 -8.02
C GLY A 174 1.84 -14.71 -8.04
N LEU A 175 2.86 -14.42 -7.24
CA LEU A 175 3.57 -13.15 -7.36
C LEU A 175 4.63 -13.30 -8.45
N GLY A 176 4.39 -12.70 -9.62
CA GLY A 176 5.38 -12.67 -10.69
C GLY A 176 6.51 -11.70 -10.36
N ILE A 177 7.57 -12.17 -9.68
CA ILE A 177 8.80 -11.38 -9.52
C ILE A 177 9.58 -11.45 -10.83
N LEU A 178 9.49 -10.41 -11.66
CA LEU A 178 10.38 -10.24 -12.81
C LEU A 178 11.66 -9.54 -12.33
N ILE A 179 12.72 -10.29 -12.04
CA ILE A 179 14.08 -9.75 -11.98
C ILE A 179 14.57 -9.62 -13.42
N HIS A 180 14.36 -8.46 -14.06
CA HIS A 180 15.04 -8.17 -15.33
C HIS A 180 16.33 -7.40 -15.07
N SER A 181 17.46 -8.09 -15.18
CA SER A 181 18.77 -7.45 -15.33
C SER A 181 18.90 -7.04 -16.80
N ILE A 182 18.47 -5.82 -17.16
CA ILE A 182 18.67 -5.30 -18.51
C ILE A 182 19.95 -4.49 -18.54
N SER A 183 21.04 -5.15 -18.91
CA SER A 183 22.19 -4.51 -19.56
C SER A 183 21.74 -3.99 -20.92
N SER A 184 21.99 -2.71 -21.19
CA SER A 184 21.89 -2.05 -22.50
C SER A 184 20.50 -1.52 -22.93
N PHE A 185 20.17 -0.30 -22.50
CA PHE A 185 19.27 0.59 -23.27
C PHE A 185 19.74 2.04 -23.13
N ARG A 186 19.88 2.72 -24.27
CA ARG A 186 20.18 4.16 -24.39
C ARG A 186 18.88 4.94 -24.36
N PHE A 187 18.81 5.99 -23.54
CA PHE A 187 17.68 6.91 -23.48
C PHE A 187 17.56 7.72 -24.78
N PRO A 188 16.35 8.01 -25.29
CA PRO A 188 16.16 9.07 -26.28
C PRO A 188 16.30 10.46 -25.62
N PRO A 189 16.80 11.48 -26.32
CA PRO A 189 16.90 12.83 -25.78
C PRO A 189 15.51 13.46 -25.61
N ASN A 190 15.28 14.11 -24.46
CA ASN A 190 14.06 14.87 -24.19
C ASN A 190 13.91 16.04 -25.19
N ARG A 191 12.74 16.16 -25.82
CA ARG A 191 12.32 17.41 -26.48
C ARG A 191 12.04 18.46 -25.40
N SER A 192 12.60 19.63 -25.60
CA SER A 192 12.47 20.81 -24.75
C SER A 192 11.04 21.35 -24.80
N GLU A 193 10.35 21.39 -23.66
CA GLU A 193 9.24 22.32 -23.43
C GLU A 193 9.74 23.46 -22.55
N SER A 194 9.61 24.68 -23.08
CA SER A 194 9.96 25.93 -22.44
C SER A 194 8.94 26.29 -21.36
N ALA A 195 9.37 26.41 -20.11
CA ALA A 195 8.63 27.15 -19.10
C ALA A 195 9.60 27.93 -18.20
N SER A 196 9.34 29.24 -18.09
CA SER A 196 10.06 30.16 -17.22
C SER A 196 9.32 30.38 -15.89
N LYS A 197 10.12 30.70 -14.86
CA LYS A 197 9.79 31.30 -13.55
C LYS A 197 9.22 30.39 -12.43
N SER A 198 10.12 29.78 -11.67
CA SER A 198 10.44 30.17 -10.27
C SER A 198 11.29 29.07 -9.63
N SER A 199 12.33 29.47 -8.90
CA SER A 199 13.39 28.60 -8.39
C SER A 199 12.95 27.81 -7.15
N GLN A 200 12.41 26.62 -7.38
CA GLN A 200 12.35 25.50 -6.43
C GLN A 200 13.08 24.32 -7.09
N PRO A 201 13.89 23.52 -6.38
CA PRO A 201 14.54 22.36 -6.99
C PRO A 201 13.46 21.38 -7.49
N ASN A 202 13.48 21.12 -8.80
CA ASN A 202 12.45 20.42 -9.59
C ASN A 202 12.38 18.89 -9.37
N SER A 203 12.19 18.42 -8.14
CA SER A 203 11.45 17.17 -7.93
C SER A 203 10.82 17.06 -6.54
N SER A 204 9.53 16.71 -6.45
CA SER A 204 8.79 16.53 -5.20
C SER A 204 8.00 15.21 -5.19
N VAL A 205 8.28 14.36 -4.21
CA VAL A 205 7.48 13.18 -3.84
C VAL A 205 6.39 13.62 -2.86
N ILE A 206 5.21 12.98 -2.86
CA ILE A 206 4.08 13.36 -1.99
C ILE A 206 4.28 12.74 -0.59
N PRO A 207 4.72 13.49 0.43
CA PRO A 207 4.95 12.94 1.77
C PRO A 207 3.64 12.48 2.41
N LEU A 208 3.71 11.59 3.40
CA LEU A 208 2.51 11.00 4.01
C LEU A 208 1.53 12.03 4.57
N TRP A 209 1.98 13.10 5.21
CA TRP A 209 1.09 14.17 5.69
C TRP A 209 0.26 14.77 4.55
N LYS A 210 0.84 14.89 3.34
CA LYS A 210 0.14 15.40 2.16
C LYS A 210 -0.86 14.39 1.61
N GLN A 211 -0.57 13.09 1.72
CA GLN A 211 -1.53 12.04 1.42
C GLN A 211 -2.75 12.12 2.36
N VAL A 212 -2.55 12.42 3.64
CA VAL A 212 -3.65 12.63 4.60
C VAL A 212 -4.42 13.93 4.29
N GLU A 213 -3.77 15.00 3.82
CA GLU A 213 -4.49 16.18 3.31
C GLU A 213 -5.39 15.84 2.11
N TYR A 214 -4.89 15.06 1.14
CA TYR A 214 -5.72 14.58 0.03
C TYR A 214 -6.89 13.73 0.51
N PHE A 215 -6.69 12.92 1.55
CA PHE A 215 -7.79 12.18 2.15
C PHE A 215 -8.85 13.10 2.79
N ARG A 216 -8.45 14.18 3.49
CA ARG A 216 -9.39 15.19 4.00
C ARG A 216 -10.20 15.84 2.89
N GLU A 217 -9.53 16.20 1.79
CA GLU A 217 -10.19 16.76 0.61
C GLU A 217 -11.16 15.77 -0.02
N TYR A 218 -10.73 14.52 -0.23
CA TYR A 218 -11.57 13.41 -0.69
C TYR A 218 -12.82 13.26 0.17
N LYS A 219 -12.71 13.24 1.50
CA LYS A 219 -13.87 13.15 2.41
C LYS A 219 -14.86 14.29 2.16
N ARG A 220 -14.37 15.53 2.02
CA ARG A 220 -15.21 16.70 1.71
C ARG A 220 -15.93 16.54 0.38
N ARG A 221 -15.21 16.12 -0.67
CA ARG A 221 -15.76 15.89 -2.01
C ARG A 221 -16.80 14.76 -2.00
N LEU A 222 -16.54 13.70 -1.24
CA LEU A 222 -17.44 12.55 -1.10
C LEU A 222 -18.73 12.96 -0.41
N ALA A 223 -18.65 13.73 0.68
CA ALA A 223 -19.81 14.26 1.38
C ALA A 223 -20.64 15.20 0.50
N ALA A 224 -20.00 16.01 -0.35
CA ALA A 224 -20.70 16.84 -1.32
C ALA A 224 -21.40 16.02 -2.43
N HIS A 225 -20.88 14.83 -2.75
CA HIS A 225 -21.42 13.98 -3.81
C HIS A 225 -22.55 13.04 -3.33
N LEU A 226 -22.39 12.42 -2.14
CA LEU A 226 -23.31 11.41 -1.60
C LEU A 226 -24.19 11.93 -0.46
N GLY A 227 -23.87 13.10 0.10
CA GLY A 227 -24.41 13.54 1.39
C GLY A 227 -23.55 13.05 2.57
N ALA A 228 -23.63 13.77 3.68
CA ALA A 228 -22.73 13.59 4.82
C ALA A 228 -22.81 12.18 5.45
N ALA A 229 -24.03 11.68 5.69
CA ALA A 229 -24.25 10.39 6.35
C ALA A 229 -23.75 9.21 5.50
N GLU A 230 -24.02 9.22 4.19
CA GLU A 230 -23.56 8.17 3.29
C GLU A 230 -22.03 8.22 3.15
N ALA A 231 -21.44 9.40 2.99
CA ALA A 231 -19.99 9.55 2.92
C ALA A 231 -19.27 9.09 4.21
N GLU A 232 -19.86 9.34 5.38
CA GLU A 232 -19.35 8.82 6.66
C GLU A 232 -19.44 7.29 6.72
N GLY A 233 -20.52 6.70 6.21
CA GLY A 233 -20.65 5.26 6.03
C GLY A 233 -19.56 4.70 5.10
N VAL A 234 -19.30 5.34 3.95
CA VAL A 234 -18.23 4.90 3.04
C VAL A 234 -16.88 4.91 3.74
N VAL A 235 -16.57 5.95 4.50
CA VAL A 235 -15.29 6.11 5.20
C VAL A 235 -15.14 5.10 6.34
N SER A 236 -16.15 4.95 7.18
CA SER A 236 -16.09 4.04 8.33
C SER A 236 -16.11 2.56 7.92
N ASP A 237 -16.83 2.23 6.85
CA ASP A 237 -16.85 0.88 6.29
C ASP A 237 -15.77 0.59 5.24
N ALA A 238 -14.87 1.53 4.95
CA ALA A 238 -13.74 1.27 4.09
C ALA A 238 -12.70 0.36 4.76
N VAL A 239 -11.93 -0.37 3.94
CA VAL A 239 -10.68 -1.02 4.36
C VAL A 239 -9.52 -0.14 3.91
N TYR A 240 -8.63 0.15 4.85
CA TYR A 240 -7.46 0.98 4.64
C TYR A 240 -6.23 0.10 4.51
N ALA A 241 -5.46 0.28 3.43
CA ALA A 241 -4.18 -0.38 3.22
C ALA A 241 -3.05 0.66 3.30
N ILE A 242 -2.13 0.46 4.24
CA ILE A 242 -0.96 1.32 4.44
C ILE A 242 0.29 0.48 4.17
N SER A 243 1.17 0.95 3.30
CA SER A 243 2.46 0.30 3.00
C SER A 243 3.55 1.33 2.78
N VAL A 244 4.42 1.48 3.78
CA VAL A 244 5.43 2.54 3.86
C VAL A 244 6.51 2.15 4.88
N GLY A 245 7.71 2.71 4.74
CA GLY A 245 8.81 2.51 5.69
C GLY A 245 10.10 2.02 5.04
N THR A 246 9.99 1.33 3.90
CA THR A 246 11.15 0.78 3.17
C THR A 246 12.13 1.90 2.78
N ASN A 247 11.60 3.03 2.31
CA ASN A 247 12.42 4.18 1.90
C ASN A 247 13.11 4.87 3.09
N ASP A 248 12.51 4.86 4.28
CA ASP A 248 13.11 5.46 5.48
C ASP A 248 14.40 4.75 5.87
N PHE A 249 14.42 3.42 5.78
CA PHE A 249 15.65 2.65 6.03
C PHE A 249 16.61 2.69 4.83
N ILE A 250 16.15 2.38 3.62
CA ILE A 250 17.04 2.17 2.47
C ILE A 250 17.55 3.48 1.89
N GLU A 251 16.63 4.36 1.53
CA GLU A 251 16.94 5.55 0.72
C GLU A 251 17.29 6.74 1.60
N ASN A 252 16.86 6.75 2.86
CA ASN A 252 17.16 7.77 3.84
C ASN A 252 18.30 7.36 4.79
N TYR A 253 18.05 6.45 5.74
CA TYR A 253 18.98 6.16 6.84
C TYR A 253 20.28 5.47 6.38
N PHE A 254 20.18 4.27 5.78
CA PHE A 254 21.36 3.49 5.41
C PHE A 254 22.10 4.03 4.17
N ALA A 255 21.41 4.75 3.29
CA ALA A 255 22.06 5.46 2.19
C ALA A 255 22.76 6.76 2.64
N GLY A 256 22.55 7.20 3.90
CA GLY A 256 23.17 8.40 4.44
C GLY A 256 22.79 9.69 3.72
N THR A 257 21.65 9.70 3.02
CA THR A 257 21.21 10.83 2.18
C THR A 257 20.70 11.99 3.02
N THR A 258 20.19 11.70 4.21
CA THR A 258 19.90 12.70 5.25
C THR A 258 20.86 12.53 6.43
N ARG A 259 20.81 13.44 7.40
CA ARG A 259 21.62 13.36 8.63
C ARG A 259 21.00 12.47 9.72
N ARG A 260 19.99 11.64 9.41
CA ARG A 260 19.33 10.78 10.41
C ARG A 260 20.28 9.77 11.06
N TYR A 261 21.22 9.20 10.30
CA TYR A 261 22.25 8.29 10.83
C TYR A 261 23.24 8.94 11.83
N LEU A 262 23.29 10.29 11.89
CA LEU A 262 24.07 11.03 12.89
C LEU A 262 23.24 11.40 14.13
N GLN A 263 21.91 11.32 14.02
CA GLN A 263 20.97 11.72 15.06
C GLN A 263 20.47 10.52 15.88
N PHE A 264 20.46 9.35 15.26
CA PHE A 264 19.87 8.14 15.81
C PHE A 264 20.76 6.93 15.55
N GLY A 265 20.82 6.01 16.51
CA GLY A 265 21.08 4.61 16.23
C GLY A 265 19.89 3.95 15.52
N VAL A 266 20.10 2.76 14.95
CA VAL A 266 19.05 2.06 14.16
C VAL A 266 17.79 1.79 15.01
N GLY A 267 17.97 1.42 16.29
CA GLY A 267 16.87 1.21 17.23
C GLY A 267 16.09 2.51 17.51
N GLU A 268 16.80 3.60 17.83
CA GLU A 268 16.16 4.91 18.09
C GLU A 268 15.43 5.44 16.85
N TYR A 269 15.97 5.21 15.65
CA TYR A 269 15.29 5.57 14.40
C TYR A 269 14.05 4.70 14.17
N THR A 270 14.12 3.41 14.53
CA THR A 270 12.96 2.50 14.50
C THR A 270 11.85 3.02 15.40
N ASP A 271 12.16 3.38 16.65
CA ASP A 271 11.19 3.93 17.61
C ASP A 271 10.58 5.25 17.09
N PHE A 272 11.42 6.11 16.52
CA PHE A 272 10.96 7.35 15.88
C PHE A 272 9.94 7.09 14.76
N LEU A 273 10.24 6.16 13.84
CA LEU A 273 9.33 5.81 12.75
C LEU A 273 8.03 5.17 13.25
N VAL A 274 8.09 4.31 14.27
CA VAL A 274 6.91 3.70 14.89
C VAL A 274 6.04 4.76 15.57
N GLY A 275 6.65 5.77 16.21
CA GLY A 275 5.93 6.93 16.74
C GLY A 275 5.17 7.71 15.66
N LEU A 276 5.79 7.92 14.50
CA LEU A 276 5.13 8.55 13.34
C LEU A 276 3.99 7.67 12.79
N ALA A 277 4.18 6.35 12.72
CA ALA A 277 3.14 5.41 12.31
C ALA A 277 1.95 5.40 13.28
N ARG A 278 2.19 5.47 14.59
CA ARG A 278 1.16 5.64 15.62
C ARG A 278 0.35 6.91 15.39
N GLY A 279 1.04 8.03 15.18
CA GLY A 279 0.41 9.33 14.89
C GLY A 279 -0.50 9.27 13.67
N LEU A 280 -0.03 8.67 12.57
CA LEU A 280 -0.83 8.46 11.35
C LEU A 280 -2.10 7.63 11.63
N LEU A 281 -2.00 6.52 12.35
CA LEU A 281 -3.15 5.66 12.65
C LEU A 281 -4.19 6.38 13.52
N VAL A 282 -3.75 7.13 14.53
CA VAL A 282 -4.63 7.94 15.39
C VAL A 282 -5.31 9.06 14.57
N GLU A 283 -4.57 9.71 13.68
CA GLU A 283 -5.12 10.76 12.80
C GLU A 283 -6.17 10.19 11.84
N LEU A 284 -5.89 9.05 11.18
CA LEU A 284 -6.84 8.38 10.30
C LEU A 284 -8.08 7.91 11.06
N TYR A 285 -7.92 7.40 12.29
CA TYR A 285 -9.03 7.04 13.16
C TYR A 285 -9.92 8.25 13.49
N GLY A 286 -9.31 9.40 13.82
CA GLY A 286 -10.01 10.67 14.02
C GLY A 286 -10.72 11.17 12.76
N LEU A 287 -10.22 10.80 11.59
CA LEU A 287 -10.85 11.02 10.30
C LEU A 287 -11.89 9.95 9.92
N GLY A 288 -12.25 9.04 10.83
CA GLY A 288 -13.34 8.07 10.65
C GLY A 288 -12.90 6.71 10.15
N ALA A 289 -11.60 6.47 9.93
CA ALA A 289 -11.11 5.15 9.57
C ALA A 289 -11.38 4.14 10.71
N ARG A 290 -11.84 2.94 10.36
CA ARG A 290 -12.08 1.87 11.35
C ARG A 290 -11.35 0.58 11.01
N LYS A 291 -11.25 0.18 9.75
CA LYS A 291 -10.61 -1.10 9.36
C LYS A 291 -9.28 -0.83 8.67
N VAL A 292 -8.17 -0.95 9.39
CA VAL A 292 -6.85 -0.57 8.87
C VAL A 292 -5.87 -1.74 8.92
N ALA A 293 -5.26 -2.04 7.78
CA ALA A 293 -4.12 -2.93 7.67
C ALA A 293 -2.84 -2.10 7.44
N PHE A 294 -1.89 -2.17 8.38
CA PHE A 294 -0.57 -1.58 8.23
C PHE A 294 0.42 -2.69 7.86
N THR A 295 0.99 -2.58 6.66
CA THR A 295 1.93 -3.56 6.10
C THR A 295 3.32 -3.36 6.68
N GLY A 296 3.92 -4.43 7.19
CA GLY A 296 5.31 -4.44 7.60
C GLY A 296 6.27 -4.36 6.41
N LEU A 297 7.56 -4.27 6.72
CA LEU A 297 8.63 -4.31 5.74
C LEU A 297 8.90 -5.75 5.29
N ALA A 298 9.14 -5.92 4.00
CA ALA A 298 9.64 -7.17 3.44
C ALA A 298 11.12 -7.41 3.85
N ALA A 299 11.73 -8.48 3.34
CA ALA A 299 13.19 -8.70 3.41
C ALA A 299 13.97 -7.62 2.62
N ALA A 300 14.00 -6.41 3.17
CA ALA A 300 14.49 -5.19 2.55
C ALA A 300 15.95 -5.30 2.10
N GLY A 301 16.78 -6.02 2.85
CA GLY A 301 18.17 -6.29 2.51
C GLY A 301 18.35 -7.18 1.27
N CYS A 302 17.31 -7.92 0.89
CA CYS A 302 17.29 -8.74 -0.32
C CYS A 302 16.61 -8.06 -1.50
N LEU A 303 16.18 -6.80 -1.37
CA LEU A 303 15.64 -6.06 -2.51
C LEU A 303 16.72 -5.93 -3.59
N PRO A 304 16.35 -6.03 -4.88
CA PRO A 304 17.34 -6.03 -5.94
C PRO A 304 18.23 -4.77 -5.98
N LEU A 305 17.73 -3.60 -5.56
CA LEU A 305 18.53 -2.38 -5.41
C LEU A 305 19.69 -2.58 -4.42
N VAL A 306 19.39 -3.17 -3.25
CA VAL A 306 20.38 -3.43 -2.20
C VAL A 306 21.38 -4.49 -2.68
N ARG A 307 20.88 -5.57 -3.27
CA ARG A 307 21.70 -6.66 -3.82
C ARG A 307 22.62 -6.19 -4.95
N ALA A 308 22.15 -5.31 -5.83
CA ALA A 308 22.97 -4.73 -6.89
C ALA A 308 24.16 -3.93 -6.34
N ARG A 309 24.00 -3.27 -5.18
CA ARG A 309 25.08 -2.56 -4.47
C ARG A 309 25.98 -3.50 -3.65
N ARG A 310 25.62 -4.78 -3.52
CA ARG A 310 26.29 -5.79 -2.68
C ARG A 310 26.63 -7.08 -3.42
N MET A 311 27.08 -6.99 -4.67
CA MET A 311 27.50 -8.15 -5.47
C MET A 311 26.46 -9.29 -5.46
N MET A 312 25.18 -8.93 -5.55
CA MET A 312 24.01 -9.81 -5.53
C MET A 312 23.71 -10.50 -4.18
N LEU A 313 24.40 -10.15 -3.10
CA LEU A 313 24.15 -10.64 -1.73
C LEU A 313 23.12 -9.79 -0.99
N CYS A 314 22.38 -10.41 -0.08
CA CYS A 314 21.49 -9.68 0.83
C CYS A 314 22.29 -8.92 1.91
N ALA A 315 21.75 -7.82 2.39
CA ALA A 315 22.29 -7.06 3.52
C ALA A 315 21.58 -7.44 4.82
N GLU A 316 22.26 -8.15 5.71
CA GLU A 316 21.62 -8.64 6.94
C GLU A 316 21.29 -7.50 7.91
N GLU A 317 22.06 -6.43 7.95
CA GLU A 317 21.75 -5.28 8.79
C GLU A 317 20.45 -4.56 8.37
N TYR A 318 20.09 -4.62 7.08
CA TYR A 318 18.81 -4.09 6.58
C TYR A 318 17.66 -5.03 6.94
N ASN A 319 17.88 -6.33 6.85
CA ASN A 319 16.90 -7.34 7.23
C ASN A 319 16.65 -7.34 8.74
N ALA A 320 17.69 -7.17 9.55
CA ALA A 320 17.59 -7.02 11.00
C ALA A 320 16.78 -5.77 11.37
N ALA A 321 17.05 -4.63 10.73
CA ALA A 321 16.25 -3.42 10.91
C ALA A 321 14.79 -3.62 10.48
N ALA A 322 14.54 -4.31 9.37
CA ALA A 322 13.18 -4.61 8.91
C ALA A 322 12.40 -5.48 9.91
N ARG A 323 13.03 -6.53 10.47
CA ARG A 323 12.41 -7.37 11.50
C ARG A 323 12.14 -6.61 12.79
N ALA A 324 13.12 -5.84 13.27
CA ALA A 324 12.95 -5.02 14.47
C ALA A 324 11.82 -3.99 14.32
N PHE A 325 11.76 -3.31 13.17
CA PHE A 325 10.66 -2.39 12.86
C PHE A 325 9.31 -3.12 12.79
N ASN A 326 9.24 -4.29 12.17
CA ASN A 326 8.02 -5.09 12.09
C ASN A 326 7.53 -5.52 13.47
N ASP A 327 8.43 -5.96 14.35
CA ASP A 327 8.09 -6.36 15.71
C ASP A 327 7.55 -5.18 16.52
N ALA A 328 8.23 -4.03 16.47
CA ALA A 328 7.80 -2.81 17.14
C ALA A 328 6.47 -2.27 16.59
N LEU A 329 6.29 -2.29 15.26
CA LEU A 329 5.06 -1.90 14.59
C LEU A 329 3.89 -2.83 14.95
N ARG A 330 4.13 -4.15 15.02
CA ARG A 330 3.13 -5.15 15.43
C ARG A 330 2.66 -4.90 16.87
N GLY A 331 3.59 -4.62 17.78
CA GLY A 331 3.28 -4.24 19.16
C GLY A 331 2.43 -2.97 19.22
N MET A 332 2.87 -1.90 18.57
CA MET A 332 2.14 -0.63 18.54
C MET A 332 0.72 -0.76 17.93
N VAL A 333 0.56 -1.53 16.86
CA VAL A 333 -0.76 -1.77 16.24
C VAL A 333 -1.67 -2.56 17.18
N ALA A 334 -1.14 -3.53 17.93
CA ALA A 334 -1.92 -4.27 18.92
C ALA A 334 -2.39 -3.36 20.06
N GLU A 335 -1.49 -2.54 20.62
CA GLU A 335 -1.85 -1.55 21.65
C GLU A 335 -2.94 -0.58 21.16
N LEU A 336 -2.77 0.02 19.97
CA LEU A 336 -3.79 0.92 19.42
C LEU A 336 -5.12 0.22 19.13
N ALA A 337 -5.11 -1.08 18.80
CA ALA A 337 -6.34 -1.83 18.57
C ALA A 337 -7.17 -1.98 19.86
N ASP A 338 -6.50 -2.02 21.03
CA ASP A 338 -7.15 -2.07 22.33
C ASP A 338 -7.58 -0.66 22.80
N ASP A 339 -6.78 0.37 22.48
CA ASP A 339 -7.02 1.75 22.91
C ASP A 339 -8.09 2.50 22.09
N LEU A 340 -8.40 2.05 20.87
CA LEU A 340 -9.28 2.76 19.93
C LEU A 340 -10.61 2.02 19.73
N PRO A 341 -11.71 2.43 20.41
CA PRO A 341 -12.99 1.73 20.35
C PRO A 341 -13.53 1.60 18.93
N GLY A 342 -13.92 0.37 18.56
CA GLY A 342 -14.46 0.07 17.23
C GLY A 342 -13.43 0.12 16.09
N ALA A 343 -12.15 0.34 16.38
CA ALA A 343 -11.09 0.17 15.41
C ALA A 343 -10.72 -1.31 15.27
N HIS A 344 -10.55 -1.74 14.03
CA HIS A 344 -10.02 -3.04 13.64
C HIS A 344 -8.67 -2.80 12.97
N LEU A 345 -7.62 -2.62 13.78
CA LEU A 345 -6.26 -2.44 13.31
C LEU A 345 -5.55 -3.79 13.22
N ARG A 346 -4.83 -4.01 12.12
CA ARG A 346 -4.09 -5.25 11.87
C ARG A 346 -2.72 -4.94 11.28
N PHE A 347 -1.70 -5.60 11.84
CA PHE A 347 -0.39 -5.67 11.21
C PHE A 347 -0.45 -6.74 10.11
N ALA A 348 -0.08 -6.36 8.90
CA ALA A 348 0.03 -7.29 7.77
C ALA A 348 1.49 -7.69 7.59
N ASP A 349 1.81 -8.92 8.01
CA ASP A 349 3.15 -9.47 7.86
C ASP A 349 3.42 -9.89 6.42
N VAL A 350 4.49 -9.36 5.85
CA VAL A 350 4.96 -9.69 4.51
C VAL A 350 6.41 -10.18 4.53
N TYR A 351 7.11 -10.10 5.66
CA TYR A 351 8.54 -10.42 5.72
C TYR A 351 8.76 -11.89 5.39
N ASP A 352 8.10 -12.78 6.14
CA ASP A 352 8.25 -14.23 5.99
C ASP A 352 7.75 -14.69 4.62
N PHE A 353 6.67 -14.10 4.11
CA PHE A 353 6.18 -14.38 2.77
C PHE A 353 7.25 -14.13 1.69
N PHE A 354 7.95 -12.99 1.76
CA PHE A 354 9.01 -12.67 0.81
C PHE A 354 10.28 -13.49 1.05
N ALA A 355 10.62 -13.77 2.32
CA ALA A 355 11.74 -14.64 2.66
C ALA A 355 11.54 -16.06 2.12
N ASP A 356 10.32 -16.61 2.24
CA ASP A 356 9.96 -17.92 1.72
C ASP A 356 10.06 -17.98 0.19
N ILE A 357 9.60 -16.95 -0.52
CA ILE A 357 9.74 -16.87 -1.98
C ILE A 357 11.22 -16.87 -2.39
N LEU A 358 12.07 -16.18 -1.63
CA LEU A 358 13.51 -16.15 -1.91
C LEU A 358 14.18 -17.49 -1.62
N GLY A 359 13.70 -18.22 -0.61
CA GLY A 359 14.22 -19.53 -0.22
C GLY A 359 13.77 -20.68 -1.13
N ASP A 360 12.52 -20.65 -1.59
CA ASP A 360 11.94 -21.67 -2.48
C ASP A 360 11.02 -21.04 -3.54
N PRO A 361 11.58 -20.38 -4.57
CA PRO A 361 10.77 -19.72 -5.60
C PRO A 361 9.91 -20.70 -6.41
N ALA A 362 10.31 -21.97 -6.52
CA ALA A 362 9.61 -22.97 -7.32
C ALA A 362 8.21 -23.28 -6.77
N ARG A 363 8.02 -23.13 -5.45
CA ARG A 363 6.72 -23.28 -4.78
C ARG A 363 5.71 -22.20 -5.15
N TYR A 364 6.17 -21.01 -5.55
CA TYR A 364 5.32 -19.83 -5.78
C TYR A 364 5.09 -19.53 -7.27
N GLY A 365 5.70 -20.32 -8.17
CA GLY A 365 5.49 -20.23 -9.60
C GLY A 365 6.73 -20.64 -10.38
N LYS A 366 6.62 -20.59 -11.71
CA LYS A 366 7.78 -20.77 -12.58
C LYS A 366 8.57 -19.46 -12.60
N LEU A 367 9.85 -19.52 -12.28
CA LEU A 367 10.79 -18.45 -12.60
C LEU A 367 10.81 -18.28 -14.12
N TYR A 368 10.26 -17.16 -14.61
CA TYR A 368 10.42 -16.79 -16.00
C TYR A 368 11.90 -16.40 -16.20
N ARG A 369 12.66 -17.28 -16.86
CA ARG A 369 14.04 -17.04 -17.27
C ARG A 369 14.11 -15.99 -18.37
#